data_AF-A0A3B9MSQ0-F1
#
_entry.id   AF-A0A3B9MSQ0-F1
#
_cell.length_a   1.000
_cell.length_b   1.000
_cell.length_c   1.000
_cell.angle_alpha   90.00
_cell.angle_beta   90.00
_cell.angle_gamma   90.00
#
_symmetry.space_group_name_H-M   'P 1'
#
loop_
_entity.id
_entity.type
_entity.pdbx_description
1 polymer ?
#
loop_
_entity_poly.entity_id
_entity_poly.type
_entity_poly.pdbx_seq_one_letter_code
_entity_poly.pdbx_strand_id
1 'polypeptide(L)'
;MFSENLLKEAHTVATDTAGAGDRTPVERIDPVIEYSLTPREKEVFEILVSTEKKNQEIADELGISRRQLQNHISSIYNKTGAQSRAGLTQLTKN
;
A
#
# COMPACT_ATOMS: atom_id res chain seq x y z
N MET A 1 12.47 37.33 30.01
CA MET A 1 11.39 37.06 29.05
C MET A 1 11.89 35.98 28.11
N PHE A 2 12.06 34.77 28.66
CA PHE A 2 12.58 33.59 27.96
C PHE A 2 11.44 32.59 27.87
N SER A 3 10.97 32.32 26.66
CA SER A 3 10.09 31.21 26.36
C SER A 3 10.11 30.97 24.86
N GLU A 4 10.24 29.76 24.31
CA GLU A 4 10.78 28.49 24.79
C GLU A 4 11.22 27.75 23.52
N ASN A 5 12.39 27.12 23.57
CA ASN A 5 12.95 26.29 22.52
C ASN A 5 12.20 24.95 22.49
N LEU A 6 11.23 24.77 21.56
CA LEU A 6 10.49 23.52 21.40
C LEU A 6 10.99 22.72 20.18
N LEU A 7 12.26 22.30 20.25
CA LEU A 7 12.85 21.22 19.44
C LEU A 7 12.95 19.93 20.28
N LYS A 8 11.83 19.37 20.71
CA LYS A 8 11.75 18.02 21.26
C LYS A 8 10.35 17.47 21.02
N GLU A 9 10.22 16.56 20.06
CA GLU A 9 9.58 15.24 20.27
C GLU A 9 10.19 14.27 19.25
N ALA A 10 11.26 13.60 19.69
CA ALA A 10 11.64 12.32 19.14
C ALA A 10 10.55 11.31 19.52
N HIS A 11 9.87 10.74 18.54
CA HIS A 11 9.11 9.50 18.76
C HIS A 11 9.56 8.44 17.76
N THR A 12 10.70 7.84 18.10
CA THR A 12 11.11 6.53 17.63
C THR A 12 10.22 5.45 18.24
N VAL A 13 9.62 4.66 17.34
CA VAL A 13 9.41 3.20 17.42
C VAL A 13 8.49 2.65 18.53
N ALA A 14 7.36 2.09 18.09
CA ALA A 14 6.71 0.96 18.75
C ALA A 14 6.13 0.01 17.67
N THR A 15 6.99 -0.87 17.19
CA THR A 15 6.61 -2.20 16.72
C THR A 15 6.39 -3.09 17.95
N ASP A 16 5.17 -3.60 18.18
CA ASP A 16 4.86 -4.92 18.79
C ASP A 16 3.32 -5.06 19.01
N THR A 17 2.61 -5.94 18.29
CA THR A 17 2.24 -7.35 18.62
C THR A 17 0.87 -7.44 19.34
N ALA A 18 -0.13 -8.20 18.86
CA ALA A 18 -0.17 -9.66 18.90
C ALA A 18 -1.24 -10.27 17.97
N GLY A 19 -0.87 -11.35 17.29
CA GLY A 19 -1.76 -12.21 16.51
C GLY A 19 -1.03 -13.46 16.05
N ALA A 20 -0.89 -14.42 16.98
CA ALA A 20 -0.20 -15.70 16.89
C ALA A 20 -0.29 -16.43 15.54
N GLY A 21 0.86 -16.89 15.04
CA GLY A 21 0.94 -17.71 13.84
C GLY A 21 2.39 -18.02 13.48
N ASP A 22 3.01 -18.84 14.31
CA ASP A 22 4.32 -19.48 14.16
C ASP A 22 4.54 -20.01 12.72
N ARG A 23 5.10 -19.18 11.84
CA ARG A 23 5.55 -19.52 10.49
C ARG A 23 6.69 -18.57 10.17
N THR A 24 7.89 -19.14 10.02
CA THR A 24 9.11 -18.59 9.42
C THR A 24 8.96 -17.23 8.71
N PRO A 25 9.87 -16.24 8.89
CA PRO A 25 9.89 -15.02 8.09
C PRO A 25 10.13 -15.36 6.61
N VAL A 26 9.07 -15.75 5.92
CA VAL A 26 9.05 -15.76 4.46
C VAL A 26 9.03 -14.28 4.13
N GLU A 27 10.18 -13.78 3.74
CA GLU A 27 10.44 -12.47 3.20
C GLU A 27 9.42 -12.20 2.09
N ARG A 28 8.22 -11.73 2.47
CA ARG A 28 7.22 -11.27 1.51
C ARG A 28 7.86 -10.07 0.87
N ILE A 29 8.37 -10.25 -0.33
CA ILE A 29 9.00 -9.20 -1.11
C ILE A 29 8.02 -8.03 -1.13
N ASP A 30 8.44 -6.89 -0.61
CA ASP A 30 7.61 -5.68 -0.62
C ASP A 30 7.35 -5.33 -2.09
N PRO A 31 6.08 -5.25 -2.54
CA PRO A 31 5.78 -4.94 -3.95
C PRO A 31 6.28 -3.55 -4.38
N VAL A 32 6.58 -2.69 -3.40
CA VAL A 32 7.30 -1.43 -3.60
C VAL A 32 8.69 -1.66 -4.19
N ILE A 33 9.44 -2.62 -3.67
CA ILE A 33 10.81 -2.91 -4.08
C ILE A 33 10.80 -3.70 -5.38
N GLU A 34 9.89 -4.67 -5.53
CA GLU A 34 9.81 -5.52 -6.72
C GLU A 34 9.37 -4.76 -7.97
N TYR A 35 8.36 -3.89 -7.84
CA TYR A 35 7.74 -3.21 -8.99
C TYR A 35 7.98 -1.70 -9.01
N SER A 36 8.83 -1.17 -8.12
CA SER A 36 9.10 0.27 -8.00
C SER A 36 7.81 1.11 -7.83
N LEU A 37 6.87 0.60 -7.03
CA LEU A 37 5.63 1.32 -6.72
C LEU A 37 5.89 2.48 -5.77
N THR A 38 5.23 3.60 -6.00
CA THR A 38 5.18 4.70 -5.02
C THR A 38 4.37 4.26 -3.79
N PRO A 39 4.52 4.94 -2.63
CA PRO A 39 3.74 4.61 -1.44
C PRO A 39 2.23 4.60 -1.71
N ARG A 40 1.74 5.56 -2.49
CA ARG A 40 0.31 5.64 -2.85
C ARG A 40 -0.13 4.52 -3.79
N GLU A 41 0.73 4.11 -4.71
CA GLU A 41 0.45 2.95 -5.57
C GLU A 41 0.46 1.64 -4.78
N LYS A 42 1.31 1.51 -3.75
CA LYS A 42 1.30 0.37 -2.83
C LYS A 42 -0.06 0.23 -2.15
N GLU A 43 -0.57 1.31 -1.57
CA GLU A 43 -1.88 1.32 -0.90
C GLU A 43 -3.00 0.89 -1.87
N VAL A 44 -3.02 1.47 -3.08
CA VAL A 44 -4.00 1.10 -4.10
C VAL A 44 -3.85 -0.36 -4.51
N PHE A 45 -2.62 -0.84 -4.70
CA PHE A 45 -2.33 -2.24 -5.03
C PHE A 45 -2.84 -3.19 -3.94
N GLU A 46 -2.53 -2.90 -2.67
CA GLU A 46 -2.96 -3.70 -1.53
C GLU A 46 -4.49 -3.80 -1.45
N ILE A 47 -5.21 -2.70 -1.61
CA ILE A 47 -6.68 -2.70 -1.60
C ILE A 47 -7.24 -3.51 -2.78
N LEU A 48 -6.62 -3.42 -3.97
CA LEU A 48 -7.05 -4.15 -5.16
C LEU A 48 -6.89 -5.66 -5.03
N VAL A 49 -5.81 -6.13 -4.39
CA VAL A 49 -5.53 -7.57 -4.22
C VAL A 49 -6.21 -8.18 -3.01
N SER A 50 -6.47 -7.38 -1.96
CA SER A 50 -7.06 -7.86 -0.69
C SER A 50 -8.59 -7.81 -0.66
N THR A 51 -9.21 -6.93 -1.46
CA THR A 51 -10.67 -6.75 -1.47
C THR A 51 -11.24 -6.98 -2.87
N GLU A 52 -12.57 -7.07 -2.97
CA GLU A 52 -13.32 -7.04 -4.23
C GLU A 52 -14.08 -5.72 -4.46
N LYS A 53 -13.79 -4.69 -3.65
CA LYS A 53 -14.43 -3.36 -3.73
C LYS A 53 -14.38 -2.79 -5.15
N LYS A 54 -15.43 -2.08 -5.56
CA LYS A 54 -15.47 -1.37 -6.85
C LYS A 54 -14.56 -0.16 -6.80
N ASN A 55 -14.09 0.29 -7.98
CA ASN A 55 -13.22 1.46 -8.09
C ASN A 55 -13.82 2.73 -7.45
N GLN A 56 -15.15 2.89 -7.45
CA GLN A 56 -15.76 4.04 -6.77
C GLN A 56 -15.56 3.96 -5.26
N GLU A 57 -15.82 2.81 -4.65
CA GLU A 57 -15.68 2.60 -3.19
C GLU A 57 -14.22 2.78 -2.75
N ILE A 58 -13.27 2.28 -3.55
CA ILE A 58 -11.83 2.47 -3.29
C ILE A 58 -11.46 3.96 -3.40
N ALA A 59 -12.00 4.67 -4.38
CA ALA A 59 -11.72 6.10 -4.55
C ALA A 59 -12.27 6.91 -3.36
N ASP A 60 -13.48 6.57 -2.90
CA ASP A 60 -14.12 7.22 -1.75
C ASP A 60 -13.35 6.95 -0.44
N GLU A 61 -12.91 5.71 -0.21
CA GLU A 61 -12.08 5.32 0.93
C GLU A 61 -10.73 6.04 0.96
N LEU A 62 -10.13 6.23 -0.21
CA LEU A 62 -8.87 6.93 -0.37
C LEU A 62 -9.01 8.46 -0.41
N GLY A 63 -10.25 8.98 -0.44
CA GLY A 63 -10.51 10.42 -0.54
C GLY A 63 -10.05 11.04 -1.86
N ILE A 64 -10.00 10.26 -2.94
CA ILE A 64 -9.56 10.71 -4.27
C ILE A 64 -10.67 10.59 -5.32
N SER A 65 -10.51 11.26 -6.45
CA SER A 65 -11.46 11.09 -7.55
C SER A 65 -11.26 9.74 -8.24
N ARG A 66 -12.34 9.17 -8.81
CA ARG A 66 -12.28 7.94 -9.61
C ARG A 66 -11.25 8.03 -10.75
N ARG A 67 -11.10 9.20 -11.37
CA ARG A 67 -10.09 9.46 -12.40
C ARG A 67 -8.66 9.34 -11.85
N GLN A 68 -8.39 9.89 -10.67
CA GLN A 68 -7.07 9.75 -10.03
C GLN A 68 -6.78 8.29 -9.67
N LEU A 69 -7.77 7.56 -9.13
CA LEU A 69 -7.63 6.13 -8.89
C LEU A 69 -7.29 5.37 -10.19
N GLN A 70 -7.98 5.67 -11.30
CA GLN A 70 -7.71 5.05 -12.60
C GLN A 70 -6.29 5.35 -13.11
N ASN A 71 -5.75 6.55 -12.84
CA ASN A 71 -4.37 6.89 -13.17
C ASN A 71 -3.39 6.03 -12.35
N HIS A 72 -3.63 5.86 -11.03
CA HIS A 72 -2.82 4.97 -10.19
C HIS A 72 -2.90 3.51 -10.68
N ILE A 73 -4.10 3.02 -10.99
CA ILE A 73 -4.30 1.66 -11.53
C ILE A 73 -3.51 1.47 -12.83
N SER A 74 -3.59 2.43 -13.76
CA SER A 74 -2.85 2.37 -15.02
C SER A 74 -1.34 2.34 -14.78
N SER A 75 -0.83 3.16 -13.86
CA SER A 75 0.59 3.17 -13.49
C SER A 75 1.03 1.84 -12.86
N ILE A 76 0.22 1.29 -11.96
CA ILE A 76 0.45 -0.03 -11.34
C ILE A 76 0.53 -1.11 -12.43
N TYR A 77 -0.45 -1.17 -13.35
CA TYR A 77 -0.43 -2.14 -14.45
C TYR A 77 0.82 -2.02 -15.33
N ASN A 78 1.25 -0.80 -15.63
CA ASN A 78 2.47 -0.58 -16.41
C ASN A 78 3.73 -1.05 -15.66
N LYS A 79 3.76 -0.87 -14.34
CA LYS A 79 4.90 -1.25 -13.49
C LYS A 79 4.96 -2.74 -13.16
N THR A 80 3.80 -3.38 -12.97
CA THR A 80 3.71 -4.81 -12.63
C THR A 80 3.60 -5.71 -13.86
N GLY A 81 3.33 -5.13 -15.04
CA GLY A 81 3.04 -5.88 -16.27
C GLY A 81 1.66 -6.56 -16.28
N ALA A 82 0.87 -6.41 -15.22
CA ALA A 82 -0.48 -6.96 -15.16
C ALA A 82 -1.44 -6.17 -16.07
N GLN A 83 -2.40 -6.87 -16.68
CA GLN A 83 -3.43 -6.24 -17.53
C GLN A 83 -4.81 -6.21 -16.88
N SER A 84 -4.96 -6.81 -15.69
CA SER A 84 -6.22 -6.87 -14.98
C SER A 84 -6.01 -7.00 -13.48
N ARG A 85 -7.07 -6.71 -12.72
CA ARG A 85 -7.10 -6.94 -11.26
C ARG A 85 -6.79 -8.39 -10.91
N ALA A 86 -7.34 -9.34 -11.67
CA ALA A 86 -7.05 -10.76 -11.48
C ALA A 86 -5.56 -11.08 -11.70
N GLY A 87 -4.92 -10.42 -12.68
CA GLY A 87 -3.48 -10.50 -12.88
C GLY A 87 -2.69 -10.03 -11.66
N LEU A 88 -3.08 -8.92 -11.04
CA LEU A 88 -2.45 -8.44 -9.79
C LEU A 88 -2.61 -9.45 -8.65
N THR A 89 -3.80 -10.04 -8.49
CA THR A 89 -4.04 -11.06 -7.46
C THR A 89 -3.24 -12.35 -7.71
N GLN A 90 -2.90 -12.66 -8.97
CA GLN A 90 -2.06 -13.81 -9.28
C GLN A 90 -0.59 -13.57 -8.88
N LEU A 91 -0.09 -12.34 -9.03
CA LEU A 91 1.29 -11.99 -8.66
C LEU A 91 1.57 -12.19 -7.17
N THR A 92 0.55 -12.05 -6.30
CA THR A 92 0.71 -12.19 -4.85
C THR A 92 0.50 -13.61 -4.32
N LYS A 93 -0.01 -14.52 -5.17
CA LYS A 93 -0.35 -15.91 -4.79
C LYS A 93 0.76 -16.91 -5.11
N ASN A 94 1.77 -16.51 -5.86
CA ASN A 94 2.91 -17.32 -6.26
C ASN A 94 4.09 -17.15 -5.30
#